data_AF-A0ABD3PB93-F1
#
_entry.id   AF-A0ABD3PB93-F1
#
_cell.length_a   1.000
_cell.length_b   1.000
_cell.length_c   1.000
_cell.angle_alpha   90.00
_cell.angle_beta   90.00
_cell.angle_gamma   90.00
#
_symmetry.space_group_name_H-M   'P 1'
#
loop_
_entity.id
_entity.type
_entity.pdbx_description
1 polymer ?
#
loop_
_entity_poly.entity_id
_entity_poly.type
_entity_poly.pdbx_seq_one_letter_code
_entity_poly.pdbx_strand_id
1 'polypeptide(L)'
;MTALALVPSQVPGASHIRARRRKDDASSSSSSSSSSGVFHCRAGGCDDDSEAGDHVVYAAATPASSGGGSSPTSSSSSAGGGSHRDGGGGKKISIPKTGNMPDVHWRAISMSHLRSHPNFRPLPPPSMIRSLPTREHVRYFRQDSWQWDYLHAGRCTTSQCSSALGFLEPRAADFLGIPKSLQRGGGAGAWDRLRQVPGGDLSLEGLEGALCEQRGPSALDDERVWSWRPGSRESERLWKTAASMRVGAAARTKPFPFAAKYIPSLTRDDLCRRKLRVSEHHHASSPSPIRTRMQWGNAQEATSILTALNYFCGVDNRTVIREVGMCGAMFDDELDDPLLRGGENRRVLEVKNHCPFVWNRISPTRNGQRHHPNNDRRRKQRVERKQQHARETDGRRGDDGNRLPRHFLIRDFELERRIPPVYLPQLMMEMLCVGNSVNLDKPPESTSPICTSAIMVRQTATRGAILLRLRRDEGWINEMKYWLGQFQMEYVRTDKIPDDNFFWDDDPGSRYRRFLSRTKDLRQLFLGRRSRQPI
;
A
#
# COMPACT_ATOMS: atom_id res chain seq x y z
N MET A 1 -12.59 29.64 -2.44
CA MET A 1 -11.15 29.38 -2.28
C MET A 1 -10.87 27.91 -2.61
N THR A 2 -10.34 27.63 -3.79
CA THR A 2 -9.83 26.29 -4.15
C THR A 2 -8.46 26.12 -3.50
N ALA A 3 -8.41 25.38 -2.40
CA ALA A 3 -7.14 24.87 -1.89
C ALA A 3 -6.47 24.06 -3.01
N LEU A 4 -5.30 24.52 -3.45
CA LEU A 4 -4.42 23.79 -4.36
C LEU A 4 -3.95 22.53 -3.62
N ALA A 5 -4.75 21.47 -3.63
CA ALA A 5 -4.25 20.17 -3.24
C ALA A 5 -3.18 19.81 -4.26
N LEU A 6 -1.90 19.94 -3.86
CA LEU A 6 -0.76 19.47 -4.62
C LEU A 6 -1.10 18.08 -5.13
N VAL A 7 -0.90 17.85 -6.42
CA VAL A 7 -1.06 16.50 -6.99
C VAL A 7 0.09 15.64 -6.47
N PRO A 8 -0.09 14.31 -6.30
CA PRO A 8 0.93 13.42 -5.73
C PRO A 8 2.32 13.47 -6.40
N SER A 9 2.47 14.12 -7.56
CA SER A 9 3.73 14.25 -8.29
C SER A 9 4.50 15.55 -8.01
N GLN A 10 3.98 16.44 -7.15
CA GLN A 10 4.61 17.72 -6.86
C GLN A 10 5.03 17.78 -5.40
N VAL A 11 6.33 17.61 -5.14
CA VAL A 11 6.98 18.21 -3.97
C VAL A 11 7.58 19.54 -4.45
N PRO A 12 6.94 20.70 -4.20
CA PRO A 12 7.45 21.99 -4.63
C PRO A 12 8.86 22.25 -4.08
N GLY A 13 9.76 22.76 -4.92
CA GLY A 13 11.12 23.16 -4.52
C GLY A 13 12.23 22.12 -4.73
N ALA A 14 11.97 20.98 -5.38
CA ALA A 14 13.03 20.16 -5.98
C ALA A 14 13.43 20.72 -7.37
N SER A 15 13.68 22.03 -7.46
CA SER A 15 14.43 22.56 -8.58
C SER A 15 15.84 21.98 -8.48
N HIS A 16 16.24 21.16 -9.44
CA HIS A 16 17.67 20.89 -9.62
C HIS A 16 18.31 22.26 -9.81
N ILE A 17 19.01 22.73 -8.76
CA ILE A 17 20.03 23.75 -8.92
C ILE A 17 20.95 23.14 -9.96
N ARG A 18 20.79 23.53 -11.22
CA ARG A 18 21.82 23.32 -12.21
C ARG A 18 22.98 24.11 -11.63
N ALA A 19 23.90 23.40 -10.98
CA ALA A 19 25.20 23.95 -10.68
C ALA A 19 25.76 24.38 -12.04
N ARG A 20 25.56 25.66 -12.38
CA ARG A 20 26.35 26.32 -13.39
C ARG A 20 27.75 26.21 -12.82
N ARG A 21 28.49 25.19 -13.23
CA ARG A 21 29.96 25.20 -13.16
C ARG A 21 30.35 26.45 -13.92
N ARG A 22 30.53 27.56 -13.19
CA ARG A 22 31.38 28.64 -13.67
C ARG A 22 32.74 27.99 -13.83
N LYS A 23 33.16 27.92 -15.09
CA LYS A 23 34.49 27.53 -15.48
C LYS A 23 35.37 28.73 -15.14
N ASP A 24 35.77 28.83 -13.89
CA ASP A 24 36.75 29.81 -13.47
C ASP A 24 38.12 29.15 -13.60
N ASP A 25 38.85 29.59 -14.62
CA ASP A 25 40.26 29.32 -14.82
C ASP A 25 41.05 30.11 -13.75
N ALA A 26 41.78 29.43 -12.87
CA ALA A 26 42.99 29.98 -12.23
C ALA A 26 43.79 28.92 -11.48
N SER A 27 45.06 28.84 -11.86
CA SER A 27 46.19 28.17 -11.23
C SER A 27 46.49 28.60 -9.79
N SER A 28 46.88 27.65 -8.91
CA SER A 28 48.17 27.69 -8.17
C SER A 28 48.27 26.63 -7.05
N SER A 29 49.38 25.87 -7.11
CA SER A 29 50.24 25.36 -6.01
C SER A 29 49.66 24.64 -4.77
N SER A 30 49.97 23.35 -4.72
CA SER A 30 50.53 22.55 -3.60
C SER A 30 50.55 23.12 -2.17
N SER A 31 50.00 22.37 -1.22
CA SER A 31 50.78 21.77 -0.10
C SER A 31 49.92 20.83 0.75
N SER A 32 50.59 19.79 1.22
CA SER A 32 50.14 18.70 2.07
C SER A 32 49.84 19.12 3.52
N SER A 33 48.79 18.58 4.12
CA SER A 33 48.84 18.03 5.49
C SER A 33 47.53 17.32 5.85
N SER A 34 47.69 16.07 6.27
CA SER A 34 46.67 15.21 6.84
C SER A 34 46.47 15.57 8.32
N SER A 35 45.25 15.98 8.69
CA SER A 35 44.79 15.93 10.08
C SER A 35 43.31 15.58 10.13
N SER A 36 43.02 14.51 10.87
CA SER A 36 41.70 14.00 11.23
C SER A 36 41.07 14.91 12.29
N GLY A 37 39.99 15.60 11.91
CA GLY A 37 39.25 16.52 12.78
C GLY A 37 37.76 16.13 12.90
N VAL A 38 37.35 15.87 14.13
CA VAL A 38 35.98 15.61 14.60
C VAL A 38 35.06 16.79 14.28
N PHE A 39 33.90 16.53 13.66
CA PHE A 39 32.89 17.56 13.38
C PHE A 39 32.10 17.92 14.65
N HIS A 40 32.40 19.10 15.21
CA HIS A 40 31.50 19.82 16.11
C HIS A 40 30.70 20.86 15.29
N CYS A 41 29.40 20.66 15.14
CA CYS A 41 28.51 21.66 14.57
C CYS A 41 28.20 22.74 15.61
N ARG A 42 28.82 23.92 15.44
CA ARG A 42 28.53 25.13 16.21
C ARG A 42 27.32 25.84 15.61
N ALA A 43 26.33 26.13 16.45
CA ALA A 43 25.19 26.97 16.11
C ALA A 43 25.65 28.42 15.93
N GLY A 44 25.37 29.00 14.76
CA GLY A 44 25.57 30.42 14.46
C GLY A 44 24.38 30.91 13.65
N GLY A 45 23.62 31.84 14.23
CA GLY A 45 22.37 32.35 13.70
C GLY A 45 22.55 33.22 12.46
N CYS A 46 21.58 33.09 11.55
CA CYS A 46 21.19 34.12 10.61
C CYS A 46 19.65 34.13 10.59
N ASP A 47 19.09 35.02 11.40
CA ASP A 47 17.74 35.51 11.25
C ASP A 47 17.72 36.46 10.05
N ASP A 48 16.86 36.18 9.07
CA ASP A 48 16.04 37.10 8.28
C ASP A 48 15.82 36.57 6.86
N ASP A 49 14.83 35.67 6.72
CA ASP A 49 14.28 35.20 5.43
C ASP A 49 12.87 34.61 5.67
N SER A 50 12.02 35.42 6.29
CA SER A 50 10.72 34.99 6.85
C SER A 50 9.55 34.95 5.85
N GLU A 51 9.72 35.30 4.58
CA GLU A 51 8.57 35.52 3.67
C GLU A 51 8.57 34.72 2.34
N ALA A 52 9.26 33.58 2.24
CA ALA A 52 9.26 32.74 1.02
C ALA A 52 8.76 31.29 1.21
N GLY A 53 7.77 31.06 2.09
CA GLY A 53 7.22 29.73 2.37
C GLY A 53 5.72 29.60 2.06
N ASP A 54 5.37 28.87 1.00
CA ASP A 54 3.98 28.53 0.67
C ASP A 54 3.32 27.67 1.77
N HIS A 55 2.32 28.22 2.47
CA HIS A 55 1.43 27.47 3.35
C HIS A 55 0.48 26.59 2.53
N VAL A 56 0.69 25.27 2.49
CA VAL A 56 -0.20 24.33 1.80
C VAL A 56 -1.33 23.90 2.74
N VAL A 57 -2.49 24.56 2.62
CA VAL A 57 -3.72 24.21 3.35
C VAL A 57 -4.56 23.26 2.51
N TYR A 58 -4.85 22.05 3.02
CA TYR A 58 -5.80 21.13 2.39
C TYR A 58 -7.23 21.43 2.87
N ALA A 59 -8.03 22.13 2.07
CA ALA A 59 -9.45 22.29 2.33
C ALA A 59 -10.26 21.15 1.68
N ALA A 60 -11.29 20.65 2.38
CA ALA A 60 -12.24 19.70 1.80
C ALA A 60 -12.98 20.37 0.63
N ALA A 61 -13.04 19.70 -0.52
CA ALA A 61 -13.81 20.20 -1.67
C ALA A 61 -15.30 20.19 -1.31
N THR A 62 -15.95 21.35 -1.33
CA THR A 62 -17.41 21.43 -1.32
C THR A 62 -17.92 20.83 -2.64
N PRO A 63 -18.87 19.88 -2.60
CA PRO A 63 -19.43 19.33 -3.82
C PRO A 63 -20.12 20.44 -4.61
N ALA A 64 -19.68 20.65 -5.86
CA ALA A 64 -20.36 21.54 -6.78
C ALA A 64 -21.77 21.00 -7.03
N SER A 65 -22.79 21.84 -6.78
CA SER A 65 -24.19 21.51 -7.00
C SER A 65 -24.43 21.21 -8.49
N SER A 66 -24.53 19.94 -8.86
CA SER A 66 -25.07 19.54 -10.17
C SER A 66 -26.59 19.68 -10.12
N GLY A 67 -27.08 20.83 -10.57
CA GLY A 67 -28.51 21.08 -10.77
C GLY A 67 -29.04 20.18 -11.87
N GLY A 68 -29.87 19.21 -11.51
CA GLY A 68 -30.64 18.37 -12.43
C GLY A 68 -32.12 18.66 -12.22
N GLY A 69 -32.77 19.24 -13.23
CA GLY A 69 -34.21 19.43 -13.30
C GLY A 69 -34.66 19.42 -14.77
N SER A 70 -35.56 18.51 -15.09
CA SER A 70 -36.08 18.23 -16.43
C SER A 70 -37.31 19.10 -16.75
N SER A 71 -37.40 19.52 -18.02
CA SER A 71 -38.46 20.03 -18.94
C SER A 71 -39.97 19.94 -18.56
N PRO A 72 -40.94 20.63 -19.24
CA PRO A 72 -40.88 21.07 -20.66
C PRO A 72 -41.68 22.34 -21.14
N THR A 73 -41.55 22.58 -22.46
CA THR A 73 -42.47 23.22 -23.46
C THR A 73 -42.48 24.72 -23.79
N SER A 74 -42.53 24.93 -25.12
CA SER A 74 -43.06 26.01 -25.96
C SER A 74 -42.20 27.22 -26.39
N SER A 75 -42.29 27.42 -27.71
CA SER A 75 -41.81 28.43 -28.63
C SER A 75 -42.11 29.89 -28.29
N SER A 76 -41.16 30.78 -28.56
CA SER A 76 -41.38 31.98 -29.42
C SER A 76 -40.08 32.74 -29.66
N SER A 77 -40.02 33.35 -30.83
CA SER A 77 -38.96 34.18 -31.40
C SER A 77 -39.03 35.62 -30.91
N SER A 78 -37.89 36.22 -30.54
CA SER A 78 -37.66 37.66 -30.69
C SER A 78 -36.18 38.01 -30.54
N ALA A 79 -35.74 38.86 -31.45
CA ALA A 79 -34.40 39.40 -31.59
C ALA A 79 -34.02 40.41 -30.50
N GLY A 80 -32.71 40.63 -30.35
CA GLY A 80 -32.16 41.88 -29.81
C GLY A 80 -31.54 41.78 -28.42
N GLY A 81 -30.29 42.24 -28.30
CA GLY A 81 -29.67 42.58 -27.02
C GLY A 81 -28.35 41.86 -26.75
N GLY A 82 -27.29 42.26 -27.46
CA GLY A 82 -25.92 41.89 -27.12
C GLY A 82 -25.54 42.42 -25.74
N SER A 83 -25.42 41.51 -24.77
CA SER A 83 -24.73 41.75 -23.50
C SER A 83 -23.50 40.85 -23.48
N HIS A 84 -22.35 41.42 -23.86
CA HIS A 84 -21.04 40.85 -23.61
C HIS A 84 -20.83 40.78 -22.08
N ARG A 85 -21.36 39.72 -21.46
CA ARG A 85 -20.87 39.29 -20.17
C ARG A 85 -19.49 38.71 -20.42
N ASP A 86 -18.46 39.45 -20.04
CA ASP A 86 -17.11 38.97 -19.81
C ASP A 86 -17.18 37.78 -18.85
N GLY A 87 -17.45 36.61 -19.43
CA GLY A 87 -17.31 35.33 -18.78
C GLY A 87 -15.82 35.16 -18.55
N GLY A 88 -15.36 35.62 -17.37
CA GLY A 88 -14.05 35.34 -16.83
C GLY A 88 -13.85 33.83 -16.81
N GLY A 89 -13.38 33.30 -17.94
CA GLY A 89 -13.09 31.90 -18.16
C GLY A 89 -11.97 31.55 -17.20
N GLY A 90 -12.35 31.14 -15.99
CA GLY A 90 -11.42 30.70 -14.97
C GLY A 90 -10.50 29.67 -15.62
N LYS A 91 -9.25 30.07 -15.85
CA LYS A 91 -8.24 29.23 -16.49
C LYS A 91 -8.23 27.93 -15.70
N LYS A 92 -8.72 26.84 -16.30
CA LYS A 92 -8.62 25.51 -15.70
C LYS A 92 -7.13 25.27 -15.50
N ILE A 93 -6.68 25.40 -14.25
CA ILE A 93 -5.29 25.16 -13.88
C ILE A 93 -5.03 23.69 -14.22
N SER A 94 -4.32 23.46 -15.32
CA SER A 94 -3.93 22.12 -15.73
C SER A 94 -2.82 21.66 -14.79
N ILE A 95 -3.17 20.81 -13.84
CA ILE A 95 -2.20 20.32 -12.87
C ILE A 95 -1.21 19.37 -13.57
N PRO A 96 0.11 19.58 -13.45
CA PRO A 96 1.10 18.71 -14.06
C PRO A 96 0.98 17.29 -13.51
N LYS A 97 0.73 16.32 -14.40
CA LYS A 97 0.67 14.88 -14.05
C LYS A 97 2.04 14.21 -13.95
N THR A 98 3.11 15.01 -14.03
CA THR A 98 4.49 14.55 -14.08
C THR A 98 5.33 15.28 -13.05
N GLY A 99 6.30 14.57 -12.46
CA GLY A 99 7.25 15.15 -11.51
C GLY A 99 8.51 14.30 -11.37
N ASN A 100 9.54 14.83 -10.72
CA ASN A 100 10.81 14.12 -10.54
C ASN A 100 10.78 13.15 -9.36
N MET A 101 9.85 13.35 -8.41
CA MET A 101 9.75 12.59 -7.18
C MET A 101 8.28 12.21 -6.92
N PRO A 102 8.00 10.97 -6.51
CA PRO A 102 6.66 10.54 -6.13
C PRO A 102 6.39 10.96 -4.67
N ASP A 103 5.36 11.75 -4.41
CA ASP A 103 4.87 12.00 -3.04
C ASP A 103 4.05 10.81 -2.56
N VAL A 104 4.74 9.80 -2.05
CA VAL A 104 4.09 8.58 -1.57
C VAL A 104 3.19 8.80 -0.35
N HIS A 105 3.37 9.93 0.35
CA HIS A 105 2.61 10.31 1.54
C HIS A 105 1.44 11.26 1.22
N TRP A 106 1.14 11.47 -0.07
CA TRP A 106 0.03 12.32 -0.46
C TRP A 106 -1.29 11.82 0.16
N ARG A 107 -1.88 12.65 1.03
CA ARG A 107 -3.10 12.35 1.82
C ARG A 107 -3.00 11.11 2.72
N ALA A 108 -1.80 10.57 2.94
CA ALA A 108 -1.59 9.46 3.86
C ALA A 108 -1.86 9.93 5.29
N ILE A 109 -2.67 9.15 6.04
CA ILE A 109 -2.69 9.25 7.51
C ILE A 109 -1.62 8.29 8.06
N SER A 110 -1.02 8.62 9.20
CA SER A 110 -0.12 7.67 9.86
C SER A 110 -0.92 6.57 10.56
N MET A 111 -0.31 5.39 10.71
CA MET A 111 -0.87 4.34 11.56
C MET A 111 -1.06 4.81 13.01
N SER A 112 -0.19 5.67 13.56
CA SER A 112 -0.37 6.23 14.91
C SER A 112 -1.68 7.02 15.06
N HIS A 113 -2.06 7.81 14.05
CA HIS A 113 -3.32 8.55 14.07
C HIS A 113 -4.51 7.58 14.00
N LEU A 114 -4.46 6.58 13.11
CA LEU A 114 -5.50 5.56 13.01
C LEU A 114 -5.64 4.76 14.31
N ARG A 115 -4.53 4.39 14.95
CA ARG A 115 -4.51 3.69 16.25
C ARG A 115 -5.19 4.51 17.36
N SER A 116 -5.28 5.84 17.21
CA SER A 116 -5.99 6.74 18.12
C SER A 116 -7.49 6.90 17.80
N HIS A 117 -7.99 6.28 16.73
CA HIS A 117 -9.39 6.41 16.31
C HIS A 117 -10.33 5.64 17.26
N PRO A 118 -11.46 6.21 17.73
CA PRO A 118 -12.32 5.55 18.73
C PRO A 118 -12.88 4.19 18.34
N ASN A 119 -13.22 4.01 17.05
CA ASN A 119 -13.72 2.73 16.51
C ASN A 119 -12.60 1.83 15.93
N PHE A 120 -11.33 2.14 16.19
CA PHE A 120 -10.21 1.28 15.84
C PHE A 120 -9.57 0.77 17.13
N ARG A 121 -9.38 -0.54 17.24
CA ARG A 121 -8.79 -1.20 18.41
C ARG A 121 -7.36 -1.59 18.03
N PRO A 122 -6.36 -0.75 18.35
CA PRO A 122 -4.98 -1.03 18.00
C PRO A 122 -4.40 -2.17 18.84
N LEU A 123 -3.35 -2.80 18.32
CA LEU A 123 -2.47 -3.66 19.11
C LEU A 123 -1.64 -2.80 20.08
N PRO A 124 -1.22 -3.33 21.25
CA PRO A 124 -0.29 -2.62 22.11
C PRO A 124 1.07 -2.39 21.42
N PRO A 125 1.86 -1.41 21.87
CA PRO A 125 3.27 -1.32 21.50
C PRO A 125 4.00 -2.63 21.83
N PRO A 126 4.90 -3.14 20.95
CA PRO A 126 5.62 -4.40 21.19
C PRO A 126 6.38 -4.42 22.53
N SER A 127 6.92 -3.28 22.97
CA SER A 127 7.61 -3.14 24.26
C SER A 127 6.72 -3.31 25.49
N MET A 128 5.40 -3.36 25.31
CA MET A 128 4.45 -3.67 26.40
C MET A 128 4.16 -5.17 26.52
N ILE A 129 4.51 -5.97 25.52
CA ILE A 129 4.31 -7.42 25.54
C ILE A 129 5.54 -8.04 26.21
N ARG A 130 5.37 -8.47 27.46
CA ARG A 130 6.46 -8.97 28.30
C ARG A 130 6.45 -10.48 28.49
N SER A 131 5.35 -11.12 28.14
CA SER A 131 5.16 -12.56 28.25
C SER A 131 4.20 -13.03 27.16
N LEU A 132 4.26 -14.32 26.86
CA LEU A 132 3.33 -15.00 25.97
C LEU A 132 2.60 -16.09 26.77
N PRO A 133 1.36 -15.83 27.24
CA PRO A 133 0.59 -16.84 27.96
C PRO A 133 0.37 -18.12 27.15
N THR A 134 0.23 -17.98 25.82
CA THR A 134 0.11 -19.08 24.86
C THR A 134 0.80 -18.69 23.56
N ARG A 135 1.04 -19.66 22.66
CA ARG A 135 1.65 -19.34 21.36
C ARG A 135 0.78 -18.43 20.51
N GLU A 136 -0.54 -18.45 20.70
CA GLU A 136 -1.45 -17.55 19.98
C GLU A 136 -1.21 -16.07 20.27
N HIS A 137 -0.63 -15.74 21.42
CA HIS A 137 -0.37 -14.35 21.81
C HIS A 137 0.68 -13.66 20.92
N VAL A 138 1.37 -14.38 20.04
CA VAL A 138 2.19 -13.77 18.98
C VAL A 138 1.37 -12.87 18.05
N ARG A 139 0.04 -13.04 17.99
CA ARG A 139 -0.90 -12.16 17.27
C ARG A 139 -0.94 -10.73 17.78
N TYR A 140 -0.36 -10.45 18.95
CA TYR A 140 -0.34 -9.10 19.50
C TYR A 140 0.85 -8.27 19.04
N PHE A 141 1.86 -8.89 18.40
CA PHE A 141 2.95 -8.15 17.80
C PHE A 141 2.51 -7.44 16.52
N ARG A 142 2.81 -6.14 16.45
CA ARG A 142 2.46 -5.30 15.31
C ARG A 142 3.30 -5.65 14.09
N GLN A 143 2.72 -5.45 12.91
CA GLN A 143 3.39 -5.67 11.63
C GLN A 143 4.64 -4.81 11.40
N ASP A 144 4.76 -3.67 12.10
CA ASP A 144 5.91 -2.77 12.04
C ASP A 144 7.04 -3.13 13.02
N SER A 145 6.94 -4.27 13.71
CA SER A 145 7.90 -4.70 14.72
C SER A 145 8.89 -5.75 14.20
N TRP A 146 10.07 -5.83 14.81
CA TRP A 146 11.04 -6.87 14.43
C TRP A 146 10.55 -8.28 14.83
N GLN A 147 9.72 -8.38 15.88
CA GLN A 147 9.08 -9.64 16.28
C GLN A 147 8.22 -10.21 15.14
N TRP A 148 7.51 -9.33 14.42
CA TRP A 148 6.77 -9.74 13.24
C TRP A 148 7.69 -10.35 12.18
N ASP A 149 8.82 -9.71 11.87
CA ASP A 149 9.79 -10.22 10.91
C ASP A 149 10.40 -11.56 11.35
N TYR A 150 10.70 -11.71 12.64
CA TYR A 150 11.19 -12.96 13.22
C TYR A 150 10.17 -14.09 13.09
N LEU A 151 8.90 -13.83 13.43
CA LEU A 151 7.81 -14.80 13.28
C LEU A 151 7.55 -15.14 11.80
N HIS A 152 8.00 -14.31 10.88
CA HIS A 152 7.81 -14.46 9.45
C HIS A 152 8.87 -15.36 8.78
N ALA A 153 10.02 -15.56 9.42
CA ALA A 153 11.10 -16.41 8.93
C ALA A 153 10.67 -17.88 8.86
N GLY A 154 10.95 -18.55 7.74
CA GLY A 154 10.67 -19.97 7.56
C GLY A 154 9.19 -20.37 7.50
N ARG A 155 8.26 -19.40 7.46
CA ARG A 155 6.82 -19.66 7.50
C ARG A 155 6.12 -19.25 6.21
N CYS A 156 5.10 -20.01 5.85
CA CYS A 156 4.22 -19.65 4.73
C CYS A 156 3.33 -18.51 5.19
N THR A 157 3.59 -17.32 4.65
CA THR A 157 2.76 -16.14 4.93
C THR A 157 1.73 -15.96 3.83
N THR A 158 0.71 -15.17 4.13
CA THR A 158 -0.38 -14.88 3.19
C THR A 158 0.16 -14.28 1.87
N SER A 159 1.23 -13.48 1.93
CA SER A 159 1.93 -12.93 0.76
C SER A 159 2.67 -13.96 -0.10
N GLN A 160 3.06 -15.11 0.46
CA GLN A 160 3.77 -16.19 -0.24
C GLN A 160 2.83 -17.28 -0.74
N CYS A 161 1.60 -17.34 -0.20
CA CYS A 161 0.64 -18.38 -0.50
C CYS A 161 0.41 -18.51 -2.01
N SER A 162 0.18 -17.41 -2.73
CA SER A 162 -0.02 -17.44 -4.19
C SER A 162 1.20 -17.97 -4.97
N SER A 163 2.41 -17.68 -4.49
CA SER A 163 3.66 -18.18 -5.08
C SER A 163 3.82 -19.68 -4.84
N ALA A 164 3.67 -20.13 -3.58
CA ALA A 164 3.79 -21.55 -3.20
C ALA A 164 2.71 -22.43 -3.84
N LEU A 165 1.51 -21.88 -4.07
CA LEU A 165 0.44 -22.56 -4.80
C LEU A 165 0.70 -22.65 -6.31
N GLY A 166 1.76 -22.05 -6.85
CA GLY A 166 2.06 -22.04 -8.27
C GLY A 166 1.18 -21.10 -9.10
N PHE A 167 0.43 -20.18 -8.49
CA PHE A 167 -0.45 -19.25 -9.23
C PHE A 167 0.33 -18.21 -10.04
N LEU A 168 1.58 -17.96 -9.65
CA LEU A 168 2.46 -17.00 -10.32
C LEU A 168 3.30 -17.63 -11.44
N GLU A 169 3.21 -18.95 -11.62
CA GLU A 169 3.88 -19.67 -12.70
C GLU A 169 3.28 -19.31 -14.07
N PRO A 170 4.08 -19.24 -15.16
CA PRO A 170 3.63 -18.70 -16.43
C PRO A 170 2.30 -19.27 -16.95
N ARG A 171 2.13 -20.61 -16.94
CA ARG A 171 0.93 -21.28 -17.46
C ARG A 171 -0.29 -21.07 -16.55
N ALA A 172 -0.11 -21.22 -15.23
CA ALA A 172 -1.17 -20.99 -14.26
C ALA A 172 -1.62 -19.52 -14.23
N ALA A 173 -0.66 -18.60 -14.27
CA ALA A 173 -0.91 -17.17 -14.28
C ALA A 173 -1.63 -16.72 -15.55
N ASP A 174 -1.24 -17.24 -16.72
CA ASP A 174 -1.96 -16.98 -17.98
C ASP A 174 -3.40 -17.48 -17.90
N PHE A 175 -3.60 -18.72 -17.43
CA PHE A 175 -4.93 -19.30 -17.25
C PHE A 175 -5.85 -18.50 -16.31
N LEU A 176 -5.30 -17.97 -15.22
CA LEU A 176 -6.01 -17.12 -14.25
C LEU A 176 -6.15 -15.66 -14.73
N GLY A 177 -5.43 -15.25 -15.77
CA GLY A 177 -5.35 -13.87 -16.24
C GLY A 177 -4.62 -12.95 -15.26
N ILE A 178 -3.58 -13.44 -14.60
CA ILE A 178 -2.69 -12.66 -13.71
C ILE A 178 -1.67 -11.92 -14.58
N PRO A 179 -1.56 -10.58 -14.49
CA PRO A 179 -0.60 -9.83 -15.30
C PRO A 179 0.85 -10.21 -15.00
N LYS A 180 1.71 -10.26 -16.04
CA LYS A 180 3.15 -10.52 -15.93
C LYS A 180 3.87 -9.66 -14.87
N SER A 181 3.40 -8.45 -14.61
CA SER A 181 3.97 -7.58 -13.57
C SER A 181 3.81 -8.11 -12.14
N LEU A 182 2.88 -9.04 -11.92
CA LEU A 182 2.60 -9.69 -10.63
C LEU A 182 3.13 -11.13 -10.56
N GLN A 183 3.59 -11.70 -11.68
CA GLN A 183 4.15 -13.07 -11.78
C GLN A 183 5.60 -13.15 -11.26
N ARG A 184 5.98 -12.30 -10.31
CA ARG A 184 7.37 -12.23 -9.81
C ARG A 184 7.53 -13.11 -8.59
N GLY A 185 8.71 -13.70 -8.44
CA GLY A 185 9.05 -14.55 -7.29
C GLY A 185 8.77 -16.02 -7.55
N GLY A 186 7.66 -16.38 -8.22
CA GLY A 186 7.33 -17.77 -8.56
C GLY A 186 7.45 -18.75 -7.38
N GLY A 187 7.53 -20.04 -7.68
CA GLY A 187 7.83 -21.07 -6.68
C GLY A 187 9.17 -20.84 -5.97
N ALA A 188 10.20 -20.41 -6.71
CA ALA A 188 11.55 -20.22 -6.18
C ALA A 188 11.62 -19.23 -5.01
N GLY A 189 10.89 -18.11 -5.08
CA GLY A 189 10.84 -17.12 -4.00
C GLY A 189 10.09 -17.60 -2.76
N ALA A 190 9.05 -18.42 -2.95
CA ALA A 190 8.37 -19.08 -1.83
C ALA A 190 9.28 -20.14 -1.19
N TRP A 191 9.96 -20.95 -2.00
CA TRP A 191 10.93 -21.94 -1.55
C TRP A 191 12.07 -21.31 -0.75
N ASP A 192 12.70 -20.26 -1.29
CA ASP A 192 13.83 -19.59 -0.63
C ASP A 192 13.46 -19.02 0.74
N ARG A 193 12.20 -18.61 0.89
CA ARG A 193 11.68 -18.16 2.18
C ARG A 193 11.32 -19.30 3.12
N LEU A 194 10.69 -20.35 2.62
CA LEU A 194 10.19 -21.47 3.42
C LEU A 194 11.29 -22.41 3.90
N ARG A 195 12.42 -22.48 3.19
CA ARG A 195 13.59 -23.25 3.62
C ARG A 195 14.39 -22.57 4.75
N GLN A 196 14.11 -21.31 5.04
CA GLN A 196 14.74 -20.62 6.17
C GLN A 196 14.33 -21.34 7.45
N VAL A 197 15.30 -21.70 8.28
CA VAL A 197 15.01 -22.28 9.60
C VAL A 197 14.58 -21.11 10.50
N PRO A 198 13.38 -21.15 11.13
CA PRO A 198 13.03 -20.19 12.16
C PRO A 198 14.14 -20.19 13.21
N GLY A 199 14.72 -19.03 13.53
CA GLY A 199 15.85 -19.01 14.46
C GLY A 199 15.40 -19.38 15.87
N GLY A 200 15.80 -20.53 16.40
CA GLY A 200 15.54 -20.91 17.80
C GLY A 200 14.40 -21.91 18.00
N ASP A 201 14.13 -22.19 19.27
CA ASP A 201 13.11 -23.14 19.70
C ASP A 201 11.70 -22.56 19.51
N LEU A 202 10.79 -23.34 18.91
CA LEU A 202 9.39 -22.97 18.68
C LEU A 202 8.48 -23.36 19.85
N SER A 203 9.05 -23.89 20.94
CA SER A 203 8.38 -23.98 22.23
C SER A 203 7.88 -22.61 22.69
N LEU A 204 6.95 -22.59 23.64
CA LEU A 204 6.42 -21.35 24.19
C LEU A 204 7.55 -20.55 24.86
N GLU A 205 8.42 -21.24 25.59
CA GLU A 205 9.58 -20.70 26.29
C GLU A 205 10.62 -20.14 25.31
N GLY A 206 10.86 -20.84 24.21
CA GLY A 206 11.74 -20.40 23.13
C GLY A 206 11.23 -19.14 22.44
N LEU A 207 9.92 -19.10 22.12
CA LEU A 207 9.28 -17.93 21.55
C LEU A 207 9.26 -16.75 22.53
N GLU A 208 8.94 -16.98 23.80
CA GLU A 208 8.92 -15.93 24.82
C GLU A 208 10.32 -15.35 25.03
N GLY A 209 11.33 -16.20 25.20
CA GLY A 209 12.72 -15.78 25.36
C GLY A 209 13.30 -15.08 24.12
N ALA A 210 12.83 -15.45 22.93
CA ALA A 210 13.21 -14.76 21.71
C ALA A 210 12.51 -13.41 21.58
N LEU A 211 11.20 -13.34 21.80
CA LEU A 211 10.33 -12.21 21.40
C LEU A 211 10.11 -11.14 22.47
N CYS A 212 10.17 -11.52 23.74
CA CYS A 212 9.91 -10.62 24.87
C CYS A 212 11.23 -10.12 25.44
N GLU A 213 11.41 -8.80 25.49
CA GLU A 213 12.61 -8.18 26.07
C GLU A 213 12.73 -8.53 27.57
N GLN A 214 13.97 -8.78 28.04
CA GLN A 214 14.22 -9.34 29.37
C GLN A 214 13.55 -8.55 30.50
N ARG A 215 12.94 -9.33 31.39
CA ARG A 215 12.11 -8.94 32.54
C ARG A 215 12.82 -7.92 33.44
N GLY A 216 12.40 -6.65 33.37
CA GLY A 216 12.63 -5.72 34.47
C GLY A 216 11.84 -6.18 35.72
N PRO A 217 12.33 -5.97 36.95
CA PRO A 217 11.77 -6.52 38.20
C PRO A 217 10.37 -5.99 38.60
N SER A 218 9.70 -5.23 37.73
CA SER A 218 8.37 -4.69 38.00
C SER A 218 7.35 -5.36 37.10
N ALA A 219 6.67 -6.38 37.65
CA ALA A 219 5.45 -6.96 37.10
C ALA A 219 4.35 -5.88 37.13
N LEU A 220 4.32 -5.05 36.08
CA LEU A 220 3.15 -4.22 35.82
C LEU A 220 2.01 -5.14 35.37
N ASP A 221 0.84 -4.83 35.90
CA ASP A 221 -0.47 -5.46 35.70
C ASP A 221 -0.73 -5.89 34.23
N ASP A 222 -0.82 -7.19 33.97
CA ASP A 222 -1.03 -7.77 32.62
C ASP A 222 -2.34 -7.26 31.97
N GLU A 223 -3.35 -6.88 32.76
CA GLU A 223 -4.59 -6.30 32.24
C GLU A 223 -4.39 -4.97 31.49
N ARG A 224 -3.34 -4.20 31.82
CA ARG A 224 -3.07 -2.92 31.15
C ARG A 224 -2.57 -3.09 29.73
N VAL A 225 -1.94 -4.22 29.40
CA VAL A 225 -1.40 -4.48 28.06
C VAL A 225 -2.56 -4.72 27.08
N TRP A 226 -3.53 -5.54 27.49
CA TRP A 226 -4.67 -5.94 26.65
C TRP A 226 -5.71 -4.83 26.48
N SER A 227 -5.82 -3.93 27.46
CA SER A 227 -6.70 -2.77 27.41
C SER A 227 -6.04 -1.51 26.83
N TRP A 228 -4.78 -1.61 26.36
CA TRP A 228 -4.03 -0.45 25.90
C TRP A 228 -4.76 0.34 24.81
N ARG A 229 -4.78 1.66 25.00
CA ARG A 229 -5.25 2.65 24.04
C ARG A 229 -4.25 3.81 24.04
N PRO A 230 -4.05 4.48 22.90
CA PRO A 230 -3.56 5.85 22.94
C PRO A 230 -4.39 6.66 23.92
N GLY A 231 -3.75 7.52 24.71
CA GLY A 231 -4.44 8.29 25.75
C GLY A 231 -5.65 9.02 25.19
N SER A 232 -6.76 9.06 25.93
CA SER A 232 -8.02 9.70 25.51
C SER A 232 -7.80 11.12 24.98
N ARG A 233 -6.87 11.87 25.59
CA ARG A 233 -6.43 13.20 25.15
C ARG A 233 -5.93 13.23 23.71
N GLU A 234 -5.15 12.24 23.27
CA GLU A 234 -4.69 12.17 21.89
C GLU A 234 -5.86 11.88 20.95
N SER A 235 -6.71 10.90 21.27
CA SER A 235 -7.90 10.60 20.48
C SER A 235 -8.80 11.82 20.32
N GLU A 236 -9.10 12.51 21.42
CA GLU A 236 -9.89 13.74 21.45
C GLU A 236 -9.20 14.87 20.68
N ARG A 237 -7.88 15.02 20.76
CA ARG A 237 -7.12 16.01 19.98
C ARG A 237 -7.21 15.76 18.49
N LEU A 238 -7.30 14.50 18.06
CA LEU A 238 -7.20 14.12 16.65
C LEU A 238 -8.54 13.89 15.96
N TRP A 239 -9.58 13.49 16.69
CA TRP A 239 -10.86 13.08 16.13
C TRP A 239 -12.01 13.95 16.64
N LYS A 240 -12.89 14.40 15.73
CA LYS A 240 -14.17 15.04 16.04
C LYS A 240 -15.28 14.04 15.84
N THR A 241 -16.21 13.97 16.78
CA THR A 241 -17.43 13.18 16.62
C THR A 241 -18.39 13.86 15.64
N ALA A 242 -19.23 13.08 14.97
CA ALA A 242 -20.35 13.58 14.16
C ALA A 242 -21.20 14.60 14.93
N ALA A 243 -21.47 14.34 16.21
CA ALA A 243 -22.24 15.23 17.07
C ALA A 243 -21.60 16.61 17.18
N SER A 244 -20.27 16.67 17.33
CA SER A 244 -19.50 17.92 17.41
C SER A 244 -19.45 18.72 16.10
N MET A 245 -19.74 18.07 14.96
CA MET A 245 -19.70 18.71 13.63
C MET A 245 -21.04 19.28 13.18
N ARG A 246 -22.14 19.02 13.91
CA ARG A 246 -23.47 19.52 13.55
C ARG A 246 -23.62 21.01 13.90
N VAL A 247 -22.84 21.86 13.24
CA VAL A 247 -23.01 23.31 13.29
C VAL A 247 -23.76 23.73 12.01
N GLY A 248 -25.09 23.71 12.08
CA GLY A 248 -25.98 24.24 11.04
C GLY A 248 -27.03 23.25 10.51
N ALA A 249 -28.25 23.75 10.30
CA ALA A 249 -29.44 23.00 9.85
C ALA A 249 -29.37 22.45 8.40
N ALA A 250 -28.26 22.65 7.68
CA ALA A 250 -28.15 22.36 6.25
C ALA A 250 -27.45 21.02 5.90
N ALA A 251 -26.93 20.26 6.87
CA ALA A 251 -26.22 19.02 6.60
C ALA A 251 -27.19 17.84 6.33
N ARG A 252 -27.78 17.81 5.13
CA ARG A 252 -28.64 16.71 4.64
C ARG A 252 -27.92 15.35 4.50
N THR A 253 -26.59 15.33 4.57
CA THR A 253 -25.80 14.09 4.54
C THR A 253 -25.57 13.60 5.96
N LYS A 254 -25.93 12.34 6.28
CA LYS A 254 -25.54 11.69 7.54
C LYS A 254 -24.03 11.87 7.73
N PRO A 255 -23.56 12.66 8.71
CA PRO A 255 -22.13 12.86 8.90
C PRO A 255 -21.48 11.53 9.27
N PHE A 256 -20.27 11.29 8.75
CA PHE A 256 -19.43 10.19 9.24
C PHE A 256 -19.29 10.29 10.76
N PRO A 257 -19.32 9.17 11.50
CA PRO A 257 -19.37 9.18 12.97
C PRO A 257 -18.17 9.89 13.58
N PHE A 258 -17.04 9.88 12.89
CA PHE A 258 -15.86 10.66 13.23
C PHE A 258 -15.28 11.33 11.98
N ALA A 259 -14.69 12.50 12.17
CA ALA A 259 -13.81 13.12 11.19
C ALA A 259 -12.49 13.50 11.87
N ALA A 260 -11.40 13.30 11.16
CA ALA A 260 -10.10 13.75 11.64
C ALA A 260 -10.10 15.29 11.74
N LYS A 261 -9.55 15.84 12.82
CA LYS A 261 -9.32 17.28 13.04
C LYS A 261 -8.25 17.85 12.12
N TYR A 262 -7.56 16.98 11.38
CA TYR A 262 -6.43 17.35 10.53
C TYR A 262 -6.86 18.12 9.29
N ILE A 263 -6.51 19.40 9.28
CA ILE A 263 -5.79 19.95 8.14
C ILE A 263 -4.33 19.63 8.46
N PRO A 264 -3.65 18.69 7.78
CA PRO A 264 -2.23 18.49 8.02
C PRO A 264 -1.50 19.78 7.66
N SER A 265 -1.17 20.61 8.66
CA SER A 265 -0.16 21.64 8.49
C SER A 265 1.18 20.92 8.50
N LEU A 266 1.66 20.56 7.33
CA LEU A 266 3.03 20.08 7.21
C LEU A 266 3.95 21.22 7.63
N THR A 267 4.67 21.02 8.72
CA THR A 267 5.68 21.98 9.14
C THR A 267 6.76 22.07 8.05
N ARG A 268 7.47 23.21 7.99
CA ARG A 268 8.62 23.36 7.08
C ARG A 268 9.65 22.25 7.31
N ASP A 269 9.85 21.86 8.56
CA ASP A 269 10.74 20.77 8.95
C ASP A 269 10.26 19.40 8.46
N ASP A 270 8.96 19.11 8.51
CA ASP A 270 8.41 17.86 7.97
C ASP A 270 8.58 17.80 6.45
N LEU A 271 8.34 18.91 5.75
CA LEU A 271 8.61 19.01 4.31
C LEU A 271 10.10 18.82 4.01
N CYS A 272 10.98 19.44 4.81
CA CYS A 272 12.42 19.30 4.68
C CYS A 272 12.87 17.85 4.91
N ARG A 273 12.44 17.21 6.00
CA ARG A 273 12.72 15.79 6.29
C ARG A 273 12.19 14.86 5.22
N ARG A 274 10.99 15.13 4.67
CA ARG A 274 10.44 14.38 3.53
C ARG A 274 11.32 14.55 2.29
N LYS A 275 11.71 15.77 1.95
CA LYS A 275 12.63 16.05 0.83
C LYS A 275 13.97 15.33 1.02
N LEU A 276 14.56 15.42 2.21
CA LEU A 276 15.82 14.76 2.56
C LEU A 276 15.71 13.24 2.43
N ARG A 277 14.71 12.60 3.03
CA ARG A 277 14.50 11.14 2.92
C ARG A 277 14.34 10.68 1.47
N VAL A 278 13.57 11.41 0.68
CA VAL A 278 13.37 11.07 -0.73
C VAL A 278 14.66 11.31 -1.53
N SER A 279 15.41 12.37 -1.20
CA SER A 279 16.72 12.66 -1.78
C SER A 279 17.76 11.60 -1.45
N GLU A 280 17.98 11.29 -0.17
CA GLU A 280 18.88 10.23 0.32
C GLU A 280 18.54 8.89 -0.32
N HIS A 281 17.26 8.53 -0.40
CA HIS A 281 16.84 7.30 -1.08
C HIS A 281 17.10 7.30 -2.59
N HIS A 282 16.98 8.45 -3.27
CA HIS A 282 17.29 8.55 -4.70
C HIS A 282 18.79 8.60 -4.98
N HIS A 283 19.59 9.16 -4.07
CA HIS A 283 21.04 9.19 -4.20
C HIS A 283 21.68 7.84 -3.88
N ALA A 284 21.20 7.15 -2.85
CA ALA A 284 21.74 5.85 -2.45
C ALA A 284 21.31 4.70 -3.37
N SER A 285 20.26 4.87 -4.18
CA SER A 285 19.76 3.80 -5.05
C SER A 285 19.07 4.34 -6.28
N SER A 286 19.34 3.71 -7.44
CA SER A 286 18.55 3.97 -8.64
C SER A 286 17.06 3.80 -8.32
N PRO A 287 16.22 4.81 -8.63
CA PRO A 287 14.79 4.72 -8.37
C PRO A 287 14.17 3.46 -8.96
N SER A 288 13.57 2.66 -8.09
CA SER A 288 12.92 1.40 -8.46
C SER A 288 11.40 1.57 -8.40
N PRO A 289 10.67 1.33 -9.51
CA PRO A 289 9.20 1.39 -9.51
C PRO A 289 8.56 0.48 -8.46
N ILE A 290 9.22 -0.65 -8.16
CA ILE A 290 8.76 -1.61 -7.15
C ILE A 290 8.89 -1.02 -5.76
N ARG A 291 10.03 -0.39 -5.45
CA ARG A 291 10.27 0.27 -4.17
C ARG A 291 9.27 1.40 -3.95
N THR A 292 9.02 2.24 -4.96
CA THR A 292 7.99 3.29 -4.90
C THR A 292 6.60 2.70 -4.67
N ARG A 293 6.25 1.59 -5.34
CA ARG A 293 4.98 0.90 -5.12
C ARG A 293 4.84 0.34 -3.70
N MET A 294 5.89 -0.25 -3.15
CA MET A 294 5.89 -0.74 -1.77
C MET A 294 5.75 0.41 -0.78
N GLN A 295 6.52 1.49 -0.94
CA GLN A 295 6.43 2.68 -0.10
C GLN A 295 5.04 3.31 -0.14
N TRP A 296 4.42 3.42 -1.32
CA TRP A 296 3.02 3.83 -1.46
C TRP A 296 2.07 2.89 -0.74
N GLY A 297 2.25 1.59 -0.91
CA GLY A 297 1.46 0.55 -0.26
C GLY A 297 1.39 0.74 1.25
N ASN A 298 2.57 0.83 1.88
CA ASN A 298 2.74 0.98 3.31
C ASN A 298 2.24 2.35 3.79
N ALA A 299 2.52 3.43 3.07
CA ALA A 299 2.09 4.78 3.47
C ALA A 299 0.57 4.93 3.45
N GLN A 300 -0.14 4.24 2.55
CA GLN A 300 -1.59 4.38 2.34
C GLN A 300 -2.41 3.34 3.09
N GLU A 301 -1.79 2.40 3.81
CA GLU A 301 -2.45 1.33 4.54
C GLU A 301 -3.47 1.88 5.54
N ALA A 302 -3.03 2.76 6.44
CA ALA A 302 -3.89 3.39 7.43
C ALA A 302 -5.07 4.15 6.79
N THR A 303 -4.82 4.83 5.67
CA THR A 303 -5.86 5.56 4.91
C THR A 303 -6.92 4.63 4.36
N SER A 304 -6.52 3.48 3.82
CA SER A 304 -7.45 2.46 3.32
C SER A 304 -8.28 1.84 4.45
N ILE A 305 -7.66 1.56 5.59
CA ILE A 305 -8.38 1.06 6.77
C ILE A 305 -9.38 2.10 7.28
N LEU A 306 -8.99 3.37 7.37
CA LEU A 306 -9.91 4.46 7.75
C LEU A 306 -11.07 4.59 6.76
N THR A 307 -10.80 4.41 5.46
CA THR A 307 -11.86 4.43 4.43
C THR A 307 -12.88 3.33 4.67
N ALA A 308 -12.43 2.11 4.97
CA ALA A 308 -13.33 1.01 5.32
C ALA A 308 -14.07 1.27 6.63
N LEU A 309 -13.38 1.78 7.66
CA LEU A 309 -13.98 2.13 8.94
C LEU A 309 -15.10 3.14 8.77
N ASN A 310 -14.87 4.22 8.02
CA ASN A 310 -15.88 5.24 7.75
C ASN A 310 -17.08 4.69 6.99
N TYR A 311 -16.85 3.80 6.02
CA TYR A 311 -17.92 3.13 5.30
C TYR A 311 -18.79 2.29 6.25
N PHE A 312 -18.18 1.39 7.01
CA PHE A 312 -18.92 0.49 7.89
C PHE A 312 -19.57 1.22 9.06
N CYS A 313 -18.89 2.19 9.68
CA CYS A 313 -19.48 2.98 10.75
C CYS A 313 -20.60 3.90 10.26
N GLY A 314 -20.66 4.20 8.96
CA GLY A 314 -21.81 4.86 8.33
C GLY A 314 -23.04 3.96 8.18
N VAL A 315 -22.83 2.63 8.13
CA VAL A 315 -23.90 1.61 8.12
C VAL A 315 -24.30 1.25 9.55
N ASP A 316 -23.33 0.97 10.42
CA ASP A 316 -23.50 0.62 11.82
C ASP A 316 -22.43 1.31 12.68
N ASN A 317 -22.84 2.27 13.50
CA ASN A 317 -21.95 3.06 14.36
C ASN A 317 -21.23 2.24 15.45
N ARG A 318 -21.67 1.01 15.71
CA ARG A 318 -21.02 0.06 16.63
C ARG A 318 -19.92 -0.75 15.96
N THR A 319 -19.76 -0.65 14.64
CA THR A 319 -18.67 -1.34 13.94
C THR A 319 -17.32 -0.88 14.48
N VAL A 320 -16.49 -1.86 14.81
CA VAL A 320 -15.13 -1.68 15.29
C VAL A 320 -14.19 -2.51 14.41
N ILE A 321 -13.07 -1.93 14.01
CA ILE A 321 -11.97 -2.67 13.37
C ILE A 321 -10.92 -2.96 14.43
N ARG A 322 -10.47 -4.21 14.52
CA ARG A 322 -9.38 -4.62 15.41
C ARG A 322 -8.12 -4.81 14.57
N GLU A 323 -7.02 -4.20 14.99
CA GLU A 323 -5.70 -4.52 14.49
C GLU A 323 -5.32 -5.91 15.00
N VAL A 324 -4.77 -6.74 14.11
CA VAL A 324 -4.34 -8.10 14.46
C VAL A 324 -2.96 -8.31 13.84
N GLY A 325 -2.08 -8.90 14.64
CA GLY A 325 -0.74 -9.29 14.24
C GLY A 325 -0.78 -10.66 13.57
N MET A 326 0.23 -11.48 13.84
CA MET A 326 0.37 -12.76 13.15
C MET A 326 -0.60 -13.80 13.71
N CYS A 327 -1.52 -14.27 12.87
CA CYS A 327 -2.33 -15.45 13.16
C CYS A 327 -1.70 -16.66 12.47
N GLY A 328 -1.34 -17.69 13.24
CA GLY A 328 -0.94 -18.98 12.68
C GLY A 328 -2.10 -19.96 12.67
N ALA A 329 -2.10 -20.88 11.71
CA ALA A 329 -2.88 -22.10 11.83
C ALA A 329 -2.11 -23.08 12.73
N MET A 330 -2.77 -23.72 13.70
CA MET A 330 -2.17 -24.65 14.67
C MET A 330 -1.34 -24.03 15.81
N PHE A 331 -1.58 -22.78 16.18
CA PHE A 331 -1.15 -22.29 17.50
C PHE A 331 -2.19 -22.62 18.59
N ASP A 332 -3.20 -23.45 18.27
CA ASP A 332 -4.31 -23.83 19.13
C ASP A 332 -3.85 -24.62 20.37
N ASP A 333 -3.29 -23.92 21.37
CA ASP A 333 -3.26 -24.38 22.75
C ASP A 333 -4.70 -24.23 23.31
N GLU A 334 -5.22 -25.21 24.07
CA GLU A 334 -6.62 -25.31 24.56
C GLU A 334 -7.04 -24.23 25.61
N LEU A 335 -6.54 -23.00 25.52
CA LEU A 335 -6.71 -21.95 26.53
C LEU A 335 -7.62 -20.79 26.09
N ASP A 336 -8.32 -20.23 27.09
CA ASP A 336 -9.28 -19.12 27.02
C ASP A 336 -8.65 -17.77 26.59
N ASP A 337 -8.72 -17.38 25.30
CA ASP A 337 -8.39 -16.04 24.76
C ASP A 337 -9.61 -15.05 24.83
N PRO A 338 -9.52 -13.98 25.64
CA PRO A 338 -10.56 -12.95 25.75
C PRO A 338 -10.80 -12.11 24.47
N LEU A 339 -9.87 -12.06 23.50
CA LEU A 339 -10.14 -11.40 22.20
C LEU A 339 -11.17 -12.14 21.36
N LEU A 340 -11.35 -13.44 21.60
CA LEU A 340 -12.29 -14.30 20.87
C LEU A 340 -13.68 -14.32 21.49
N ARG A 341 -13.84 -13.77 22.71
CA ARG A 341 -15.13 -13.67 23.37
C ARG A 341 -16.02 -12.62 22.70
N GLY A 342 -17.12 -13.07 22.09
CA GLY A 342 -18.03 -12.20 21.36
C GLY A 342 -18.72 -12.92 20.20
N GLY A 343 -20.01 -13.20 20.39
CA GLY A 343 -20.90 -13.68 19.34
C GLY A 343 -21.01 -12.68 18.18
N GLU A 344 -21.17 -13.26 16.98
CA GLU A 344 -21.50 -12.65 15.68
C GLU A 344 -20.35 -12.38 14.68
N ASN A 345 -20.53 -12.94 13.48
CA ASN A 345 -20.02 -12.56 12.15
C ASN A 345 -18.69 -11.78 12.10
N ARG A 346 -17.58 -12.41 12.51
CA ARG A 346 -16.25 -11.82 12.29
C ARG A 346 -15.88 -11.85 10.81
N ARG A 347 -15.19 -10.79 10.39
CA ARG A 347 -14.69 -10.64 9.02
C ARG A 347 -13.25 -10.18 9.08
N VAL A 348 -12.40 -10.73 8.22
CA VAL A 348 -11.06 -10.19 8.00
C VAL A 348 -11.18 -8.95 7.12
N LEU A 349 -10.36 -7.93 7.38
CA LEU A 349 -10.20 -6.77 6.51
C LEU A 349 -8.79 -6.78 5.94
N GLU A 350 -8.67 -6.81 4.62
CA GLU A 350 -7.42 -6.75 3.89
C GLU A 350 -7.39 -5.53 2.98
N VAL A 351 -6.26 -4.82 2.94
CA VAL A 351 -6.14 -3.57 2.17
C VAL A 351 -5.08 -3.67 1.07
N LYS A 352 -5.45 -3.31 -0.16
CA LYS A 352 -4.54 -3.25 -1.32
C LYS A 352 -4.57 -1.88 -1.98
N ASN A 353 -3.47 -1.15 -1.79
CA ASN A 353 -3.26 0.18 -2.35
C ASN A 353 -2.65 0.11 -3.76
N HIS A 354 -3.32 0.70 -4.75
CA HIS A 354 -2.81 0.80 -6.12
C HIS A 354 -1.93 2.04 -6.25
N CYS A 355 -0.63 1.83 -6.41
CA CYS A 355 0.34 2.92 -6.60
C CYS A 355 0.10 3.62 -7.95
N PRO A 356 -0.20 4.93 -7.96
CA PRO A 356 -0.44 5.67 -9.19
C PRO A 356 0.87 6.04 -9.91
N PHE A 357 2.02 5.93 -9.23
CA PHE A 357 3.30 6.37 -9.78
C PHE A 357 3.85 5.33 -10.75
N VAL A 358 3.95 5.73 -12.01
CA VAL A 358 4.56 4.95 -13.07
C VAL A 358 5.80 5.65 -13.56
N TRP A 359 6.87 4.88 -13.71
CA TRP A 359 8.12 5.38 -14.25
C TRP A 359 7.99 5.65 -15.74
N ASN A 360 8.19 6.91 -16.16
CA ASN A 360 8.16 7.24 -17.58
C ASN A 360 9.47 6.79 -18.25
N ARG A 361 9.43 5.65 -18.94
CA ARG A 361 10.56 5.16 -19.75
C ARG A 361 10.69 5.86 -21.09
N ILE A 362 9.65 6.56 -21.53
CA ILE A 362 9.68 7.31 -22.77
C ILE A 362 10.47 8.58 -22.45
N SER A 363 11.79 8.53 -22.68
CA SER A 363 12.56 9.75 -22.87
C SER A 363 11.78 10.58 -23.89
N PRO A 364 11.45 11.85 -23.61
CA PRO A 364 10.74 12.67 -24.58
C PRO A 364 11.56 12.61 -25.86
N THR A 365 11.08 11.81 -26.82
CA THR A 365 11.67 11.76 -28.15
C THR A 365 11.64 13.20 -28.59
N ARG A 366 12.79 13.72 -28.95
CA ARG A 366 13.00 15.10 -29.39
C ARG A 366 12.19 15.31 -30.67
N ASN A 367 10.88 15.41 -30.53
CA ASN A 367 9.89 15.63 -31.56
C ASN A 367 10.08 17.07 -32.01
N GLY A 368 11.01 17.24 -32.96
CA GLY A 368 11.38 18.55 -33.47
C GLY A 368 12.18 18.49 -34.77
N GLN A 369 12.85 17.38 -35.09
CA GLN A 369 13.42 17.23 -36.44
C GLN A 369 12.44 16.46 -37.32
N ARG A 370 11.51 17.21 -37.94
CA ARG A 370 10.82 16.79 -39.16
C ARG A 370 11.89 16.41 -40.17
N HIS A 371 12.08 15.12 -40.41
CA HIS A 371 12.95 14.65 -41.47
C HIS A 371 12.30 15.00 -42.81
N HIS A 372 12.92 15.93 -43.55
CA HIS A 372 12.60 16.16 -44.96
C HIS A 372 12.81 14.87 -45.76
N PRO A 373 11.85 14.45 -46.60
CA PRO A 373 11.85 13.13 -47.25
C PRO A 373 12.79 12.97 -48.47
N ASN A 374 13.67 13.93 -48.79
CA ASN A 374 14.31 13.97 -50.11
C ASN A 374 15.76 13.44 -50.21
N ASN A 375 16.18 12.45 -49.42
CA ASN A 375 17.56 11.94 -49.52
C ASN A 375 17.75 10.46 -49.16
N ASP A 376 17.01 9.56 -49.83
CA ASP A 376 17.03 8.13 -49.53
C ASP A 376 18.35 7.41 -49.89
N ARG A 377 19.11 7.88 -50.89
CA ARG A 377 20.36 7.22 -51.28
C ARG A 377 21.53 7.47 -50.32
N ARG A 378 21.64 8.66 -49.71
CA ARG A 378 22.67 8.94 -48.69
C ARG A 378 22.31 8.36 -47.31
N ARG A 379 21.06 7.95 -47.09
CA ARG A 379 20.59 7.42 -45.81
C ARG A 379 21.08 5.98 -45.57
N LYS A 380 21.16 5.13 -46.61
CA LYS A 380 21.62 3.74 -46.46
C LYS A 380 23.09 3.67 -46.01
N GLN A 381 23.99 4.40 -46.68
CA GLN A 381 25.40 4.49 -46.29
C GLN A 381 25.61 5.18 -44.93
N ARG A 382 24.76 6.14 -44.56
CA ARG A 382 24.86 6.82 -43.26
C ARG A 382 24.29 5.99 -42.11
N VAL A 383 23.32 5.11 -42.36
CA VAL A 383 22.79 4.16 -41.36
C VAL A 383 23.81 3.06 -41.10
N GLU A 384 24.48 2.53 -42.11
CA GLU A 384 25.58 1.56 -41.93
C GLU A 384 26.76 2.17 -41.16
N ARG A 385 27.22 3.37 -41.54
CA ARG A 385 28.25 4.09 -40.78
C ARG A 385 27.81 4.46 -39.35
N LYS A 386 26.53 4.79 -39.14
CA LYS A 386 26.00 5.03 -37.78
C LYS A 386 25.89 3.74 -36.97
N GLN A 387 25.60 2.60 -37.57
CA GLN A 387 25.53 1.32 -36.85
C GLN A 387 26.93 0.83 -36.46
N GLN A 388 27.94 1.02 -37.32
CA GLN A 388 29.35 0.76 -36.96
C GLN A 388 29.84 1.71 -35.87
N HIS A 389 29.59 3.02 -36.01
CA HIS A 389 30.05 4.00 -35.01
C HIS A 389 29.28 3.93 -33.69
N ALA A 390 28.01 3.49 -33.68
CA ALA A 390 27.24 3.23 -32.47
C ALA A 390 27.76 2.00 -31.72
N ARG A 391 28.17 0.93 -32.43
CA ARG A 391 28.81 -0.24 -31.82
C ARG A 391 30.19 0.11 -31.22
N GLU A 392 30.93 1.03 -31.81
CA GLU A 392 32.21 1.51 -31.25
C GLU A 392 32.06 2.55 -30.13
N THR A 393 30.95 3.31 -30.08
CA THR A 393 30.72 4.32 -29.02
C THR A 393 29.94 3.80 -27.81
N ASP A 394 29.21 2.69 -27.91
CA ASP A 394 28.57 2.04 -26.75
C ASP A 394 29.58 1.36 -25.80
N GLY A 395 30.79 1.05 -26.28
CA GLY A 395 31.87 0.50 -25.44
C GLY A 395 32.64 1.52 -24.60
N ARG A 396 32.50 2.83 -24.86
CA ARG A 396 33.29 3.89 -24.20
C ARG A 396 32.50 5.05 -23.60
N ARG A 397 31.16 5.08 -23.71
CA ARG A 397 30.34 6.08 -23.00
C ARG A 397 29.96 5.59 -21.62
N GLY A 398 30.99 5.54 -20.76
CA GLY A 398 30.80 5.61 -19.32
C GLY A 398 30.04 6.89 -18.97
N ASP A 399 28.82 6.69 -18.47
CA ASP A 399 28.20 7.34 -17.31
C ASP A 399 28.01 8.88 -17.22
N ASP A 400 28.61 9.72 -18.05
CA ASP A 400 28.63 11.15 -17.75
C ASP A 400 27.40 11.93 -18.29
N GLY A 401 26.39 12.05 -17.43
CA GLY A 401 25.90 13.38 -17.03
C GLY A 401 24.73 14.01 -17.78
N ASN A 402 24.19 13.41 -18.85
CA ASN A 402 23.13 14.06 -19.64
C ASN A 402 21.86 13.24 -19.89
N ARG A 403 21.62 12.18 -19.10
CA ARG A 403 20.29 11.55 -19.08
C ARG A 403 19.29 12.53 -18.49
N LEU A 404 18.31 12.93 -19.33
CA LEU A 404 17.21 13.80 -18.93
C LEU A 404 16.63 13.32 -17.57
N PRO A 405 16.25 14.25 -16.68
CA PRO A 405 15.69 13.91 -15.39
C PRO A 405 14.58 12.89 -15.57
N ARG A 406 14.73 11.78 -14.87
CA ARG A 406 13.78 10.69 -14.94
C ARG A 406 12.48 11.16 -14.28
N HIS A 407 11.38 11.19 -15.01
CA HIS A 407 10.09 11.69 -14.52
C HIS A 407 9.16 10.53 -14.14
N PHE A 408 8.43 10.69 -13.04
CA PHE A 408 7.26 9.90 -12.69
C PHE A 408 6.03 10.48 -13.38
N LEU A 409 5.15 9.60 -13.85
CA LEU A 409 3.81 9.89 -14.35
C LEU A 409 2.79 9.35 -13.37
N ILE A 410 1.73 10.11 -13.10
CA ILE A 410 0.55 9.61 -12.39
C ILE A 410 -0.35 8.90 -13.39
N ARG A 411 -0.54 7.60 -13.19
CA ARG A 411 -1.48 6.77 -13.94
C ARG A 411 -2.44 6.11 -12.96
N ASP A 412 -3.69 6.54 -13.02
CA ASP A 412 -4.75 5.88 -12.28
C ASP A 412 -5.27 4.67 -13.02
N PHE A 413 -5.67 3.67 -12.24
CA PHE A 413 -6.24 2.43 -12.73
C PHE A 413 -7.73 2.42 -12.44
N GLU A 414 -8.51 1.85 -13.34
CA GLU A 414 -9.90 1.54 -13.04
C GLU A 414 -9.95 0.35 -12.08
N LEU A 415 -10.67 0.53 -10.98
CA LEU A 415 -10.84 -0.51 -9.99
C LEU A 415 -11.96 -1.44 -10.45
N GLU A 416 -11.57 -2.61 -10.95
CA GLU A 416 -12.52 -3.67 -11.31
C GLU A 416 -13.27 -4.15 -10.06
N ARG A 417 -14.59 -4.33 -10.18
CA ARG A 417 -15.49 -4.84 -9.11
C ARG A 417 -15.38 -6.36 -8.94
N ARG A 418 -14.15 -6.88 -8.92
CA ARG A 418 -13.83 -8.29 -8.73
C ARG A 418 -12.51 -8.42 -7.99
N ILE A 419 -12.39 -9.49 -7.21
CA ILE A 419 -11.14 -9.82 -6.53
C ILE A 419 -10.19 -10.47 -7.54
N PRO A 420 -9.00 -9.88 -7.81
CA PRO A 420 -8.02 -10.51 -8.68
C PRO A 420 -7.60 -11.89 -8.13
N PRO A 421 -7.48 -12.94 -8.98
CA PRO A 421 -7.13 -14.30 -8.53
C PRO A 421 -5.87 -14.40 -7.68
N VAL A 422 -4.88 -13.55 -7.95
CA VAL A 422 -3.63 -13.47 -7.19
C VAL A 422 -3.82 -13.17 -5.70
N TYR A 423 -4.96 -12.59 -5.29
CA TYR A 423 -5.26 -12.28 -3.90
C TYR A 423 -6.21 -13.27 -3.24
N LEU A 424 -6.80 -14.21 -3.98
CA LEU A 424 -7.69 -15.22 -3.39
C LEU A 424 -6.99 -16.11 -2.37
N PRO A 425 -5.76 -16.62 -2.62
CA PRO A 425 -5.03 -17.40 -1.61
C PRO A 425 -4.78 -16.62 -0.34
N GLN A 426 -4.40 -15.35 -0.47
CA GLN A 426 -4.15 -14.48 0.67
C GLN A 426 -5.40 -14.36 1.56
N LEU A 427 -6.55 -14.00 0.99
CA LEU A 427 -7.79 -13.80 1.73
C LEU A 427 -8.32 -15.11 2.34
N MET A 428 -8.20 -16.23 1.62
CA MET A 428 -8.62 -17.55 2.12
C MET A 428 -7.73 -18.04 3.26
N MET A 429 -6.42 -17.79 3.17
CA MET A 429 -5.46 -18.10 4.23
C MET A 429 -5.69 -17.24 5.48
N GLU A 430 -5.97 -15.95 5.33
CA GLU A 430 -6.33 -15.09 6.46
C GLU A 430 -7.62 -15.57 7.13
N MET A 431 -8.66 -15.90 6.34
CA MET A 431 -9.87 -16.49 6.89
C MET A 431 -9.60 -17.81 7.60
N LEU A 432 -8.73 -18.68 7.05
CA LEU A 432 -8.28 -19.92 7.68
C LEU A 432 -7.66 -19.67 9.05
N CYS A 433 -6.65 -18.81 9.12
CA CYS A 433 -5.91 -18.52 10.36
C CYS A 433 -6.79 -17.84 11.42
N VAL A 434 -7.76 -17.01 11.03
CA VAL A 434 -8.70 -16.40 11.99
C VAL A 434 -9.85 -17.34 12.37
N GLY A 435 -10.30 -18.18 11.43
CA GLY A 435 -11.54 -18.95 11.55
C GLY A 435 -11.42 -20.26 12.32
N ASN A 436 -10.21 -20.80 12.46
CA ASN A 436 -9.94 -22.00 13.26
C ASN A 436 -9.68 -21.69 14.73
N SER A 437 -9.45 -20.43 15.09
CA SER A 437 -9.30 -20.04 16.50
C SER A 437 -10.59 -20.41 17.23
N VAL A 438 -10.48 -21.28 18.23
CA VAL A 438 -11.57 -21.86 19.00
C VAL A 438 -12.57 -20.78 19.46
N ASN A 439 -13.86 -21.01 19.28
CA ASN A 439 -14.88 -20.21 19.94
C ASN A 439 -14.99 -20.70 21.39
N LEU A 440 -14.18 -20.13 22.25
CA LEU A 440 -14.05 -20.53 23.64
C LEU A 440 -15.33 -20.29 24.46
N ASP A 441 -16.27 -19.49 23.94
CA ASP A 441 -17.58 -19.26 24.57
C ASP A 441 -18.62 -20.33 24.25
N LYS A 442 -18.31 -21.31 23.39
CA LYS A 442 -19.23 -22.37 23.01
C LYS A 442 -18.63 -23.74 23.32
N PRO A 443 -19.45 -24.70 23.81
CA PRO A 443 -19.01 -26.08 23.90
C PRO A 443 -18.51 -26.55 22.52
N PRO A 444 -17.51 -27.46 22.48
CA PRO A 444 -16.78 -27.87 21.27
C PRO A 444 -17.64 -28.46 20.14
N GLU A 445 -18.95 -28.57 20.33
CA GLU A 445 -19.92 -29.12 19.38
C GLU A 445 -20.24 -28.18 18.20
N SER A 446 -19.89 -26.88 18.28
CA SER A 446 -20.12 -25.93 17.17
C SER A 446 -18.90 -25.83 16.25
N THR A 447 -18.79 -26.71 15.26
CA THR A 447 -17.75 -26.75 14.21
C THR A 447 -17.75 -25.58 13.22
N SER A 448 -18.62 -24.59 13.39
CA SER A 448 -18.71 -23.47 12.46
C SER A 448 -17.54 -22.48 12.65
N PRO A 449 -16.83 -22.10 11.58
CA PRO A 449 -15.70 -21.17 11.68
C PRO A 449 -16.16 -19.80 12.15
N ILE A 450 -15.38 -19.16 13.03
CA ILE A 450 -15.70 -17.81 13.53
C ILE A 450 -15.66 -16.78 12.39
N CYS A 451 -14.72 -16.94 11.46
CA CYS A 451 -14.53 -16.05 10.31
C CYS A 451 -15.24 -16.60 9.08
N THR A 452 -16.28 -15.91 8.61
CA THR A 452 -17.12 -16.37 7.49
C THR A 452 -16.87 -15.62 6.18
N SER A 453 -16.14 -14.50 6.23
CA SER A 453 -15.82 -13.69 5.05
C SER A 453 -14.61 -12.79 5.26
N ALA A 454 -14.02 -12.35 4.15
CA ALA A 454 -13.00 -11.31 4.11
C ALA A 454 -13.51 -10.11 3.30
N ILE A 455 -13.14 -8.90 3.73
CA ILE A 455 -13.35 -7.65 3.03
C ILE A 455 -12.02 -7.20 2.45
N MET A 456 -11.94 -7.07 1.13
CA MET A 456 -10.80 -6.48 0.45
C MET A 456 -11.10 -5.02 0.10
N VAL A 457 -10.32 -4.10 0.64
CA VAL A 457 -10.33 -2.69 0.26
C VAL A 457 -9.32 -2.50 -0.84
N ARG A 458 -9.75 -1.95 -1.97
CA ARG A 458 -8.84 -1.50 -3.01
C ARG A 458 -8.97 -0.01 -3.18
N GLN A 459 -7.88 0.72 -2.98
CA GLN A 459 -7.86 2.17 -3.08
C GLN A 459 -6.92 2.64 -4.18
N THR A 460 -7.32 3.70 -4.86
CA THR A 460 -6.47 4.51 -5.74
C THR A 460 -6.35 5.90 -5.18
N ALA A 461 -5.29 6.62 -5.58
CA ALA A 461 -5.09 8.00 -5.17
C ALA A 461 -6.27 8.91 -5.56
N THR A 462 -6.71 8.84 -6.82
CA THR A 462 -7.64 9.85 -7.37
C THR A 462 -9.07 9.35 -7.59
N ARG A 463 -9.31 8.03 -7.65
CA ARG A 463 -10.63 7.45 -7.95
C ARG A 463 -11.33 6.84 -6.74
N GLY A 464 -10.81 7.11 -5.54
CA GLY A 464 -11.37 6.59 -4.30
C GLY A 464 -11.09 5.11 -4.10
N ALA A 465 -12.01 4.42 -3.44
CA ALA A 465 -11.88 3.02 -3.04
C ALA A 465 -13.10 2.17 -3.43
N ILE A 466 -12.88 0.87 -3.59
CA ILE A 466 -13.93 -0.15 -3.65
C ILE A 466 -13.74 -1.14 -2.50
N LEU A 467 -14.84 -1.65 -1.96
CA LEU A 467 -14.86 -2.70 -0.95
C LEU A 467 -15.48 -3.95 -1.58
N LEU A 468 -14.79 -5.08 -1.46
CA LEU A 468 -15.20 -6.36 -2.04
C LEU A 468 -15.30 -7.41 -0.93
N ARG A 469 -16.38 -8.19 -0.88
CA ARG A 469 -16.58 -9.23 0.15
C ARG A 469 -16.41 -10.64 -0.41
N LEU A 470 -15.35 -11.35 -0.01
CA LEU A 470 -15.18 -12.77 -0.29
C LEU A 470 -15.81 -13.61 0.81
N ARG A 471 -16.66 -14.58 0.47
CA ARG A 471 -17.12 -15.57 1.44
C ARG A 471 -16.06 -16.65 1.61
N ARG A 472 -15.95 -17.17 2.82
CA ARG A 472 -15.12 -18.33 3.12
C ARG A 472 -15.63 -19.55 2.34
N ASP A 473 -14.70 -20.28 1.73
CA ASP A 473 -14.97 -21.53 1.00
C ASP A 473 -14.07 -22.64 1.54
N GLU A 474 -14.62 -23.54 2.37
CA GLU A 474 -13.87 -24.65 2.96
C GLU A 474 -13.29 -25.61 1.92
N GLY A 475 -14.02 -25.86 0.83
CA GLY A 475 -13.53 -26.74 -0.22
C GLY A 475 -12.33 -26.11 -0.94
N TRP A 476 -12.32 -24.80 -1.13
CA TRP A 476 -11.17 -24.10 -1.68
C TRP A 476 -10.00 -24.07 -0.70
N ILE A 477 -10.26 -23.82 0.60
CA ILE A 477 -9.25 -23.84 1.66
C ILE A 477 -8.60 -25.23 1.80
N ASN A 478 -9.37 -26.31 1.70
CA ASN A 478 -8.84 -27.67 1.76
C ASN A 478 -7.93 -27.98 0.57
N GLU A 479 -8.28 -27.55 -0.64
CA GLU A 479 -7.39 -27.67 -1.81
C GLU A 479 -6.12 -26.82 -1.64
N MET A 480 -6.23 -25.59 -1.12
CA MET A 480 -5.07 -24.77 -0.79
C MET A 480 -4.14 -25.50 0.20
N LYS A 481 -4.67 -26.07 1.29
CA LYS A 481 -3.87 -26.82 2.27
C LYS A 481 -3.17 -28.01 1.62
N TYR A 482 -3.86 -28.75 0.75
CA TYR A 482 -3.27 -29.87 0.02
C TYR A 482 -2.07 -29.43 -0.82
N TRP A 483 -2.23 -28.39 -1.66
CA TRP A 483 -1.16 -27.93 -2.54
C TRP A 483 0.01 -27.28 -1.79
N LEU A 484 -0.25 -26.54 -0.71
CA LEU A 484 0.81 -26.05 0.18
C LEU A 484 1.57 -27.20 0.84
N GLY A 485 0.85 -28.27 1.22
CA GLY A 485 1.46 -29.50 1.74
C GLY A 485 2.34 -30.20 0.72
N GLN A 486 1.89 -30.32 -0.53
CA GLN A 486 2.72 -30.86 -1.62
C GLN A 486 3.97 -29.99 -1.83
N PHE A 487 3.83 -28.66 -1.85
CA PHE A 487 4.96 -27.76 -2.02
C PHE A 487 6.01 -27.94 -0.91
N GLN A 488 5.55 -28.04 0.34
CA GLN A 488 6.42 -28.29 1.49
C GLN A 488 7.16 -29.63 1.38
N MET A 489 6.45 -30.70 0.99
CA MET A 489 7.01 -32.05 0.89
C MET A 489 8.01 -32.18 -0.26
N GLU A 490 7.67 -31.67 -1.44
CA GLU A 490 8.43 -31.92 -2.67
C GLU A 490 9.61 -30.97 -2.87
N TYR A 491 9.53 -29.73 -2.36
CA TYR A 491 10.52 -28.69 -2.62
C TYR A 491 11.23 -28.22 -1.36
N VAL A 492 10.48 -27.90 -0.30
CA VAL A 492 11.09 -27.31 0.91
C VAL A 492 11.86 -28.36 1.71
N ARG A 493 11.25 -29.52 1.99
CA ARG A 493 11.88 -30.59 2.79
C ARG A 493 13.03 -31.30 2.07
N THR A 494 13.00 -31.31 0.75
CA THR A 494 14.02 -31.93 -0.11
C THR A 494 15.12 -30.94 -0.51
N ASP A 495 15.00 -29.67 -0.11
CA ASP A 495 15.84 -28.55 -0.56
C ASP A 495 15.94 -28.45 -2.11
N LYS A 496 14.89 -28.91 -2.81
CA LYS A 496 14.81 -28.83 -4.28
C LYS A 496 14.13 -27.53 -4.69
N ILE A 497 14.82 -26.72 -5.50
CA ILE A 497 14.23 -25.53 -6.13
C ILE A 497 13.09 -25.97 -7.07
N PRO A 498 11.87 -25.40 -6.96
CA PRO A 498 10.78 -25.71 -7.87
C PRO A 498 11.11 -25.31 -9.32
N ASP A 499 10.85 -26.20 -10.26
CA ASP A 499 10.91 -25.92 -11.70
C ASP A 499 9.76 -25.00 -12.14
N ASP A 500 9.86 -24.38 -13.32
CA ASP A 500 8.77 -23.56 -13.86
C ASP A 500 7.49 -24.39 -14.04
N ASN A 501 6.35 -23.88 -13.59
CA ASN A 501 5.04 -24.55 -13.66
C ASN A 501 4.99 -25.89 -12.91
N PHE A 502 5.68 -26.00 -11.78
CA PHE A 502 5.85 -27.21 -10.98
C PHE A 502 4.58 -28.02 -10.60
N PHE A 503 3.37 -27.43 -10.59
CA PHE A 503 2.10 -28.16 -10.40
C PHE A 503 1.25 -28.29 -11.67
N TRP A 504 1.69 -27.72 -12.78
CA TRP A 504 0.92 -27.72 -14.01
C TRP A 504 0.94 -29.10 -14.68
N ASP A 505 -0.26 -29.59 -14.99
CA ASP A 505 -0.47 -30.78 -15.80
C ASP A 505 -1.22 -30.38 -17.08
N ASP A 506 -0.83 -30.96 -18.21
CA ASP A 506 -1.45 -30.73 -19.51
C ASP A 506 -2.85 -31.37 -19.60
N ASP A 507 -3.18 -32.35 -18.74
CA ASP A 507 -4.54 -32.86 -18.58
C ASP A 507 -5.46 -31.79 -17.96
N PRO A 508 -6.49 -31.30 -18.70
CA PRO A 508 -7.48 -30.36 -18.15
C PRO A 508 -8.27 -30.92 -16.97
N GLY A 509 -8.36 -32.25 -16.85
CA GLY A 509 -9.02 -32.97 -15.77
C GLY A 509 -8.21 -33.10 -14.49
N SER A 510 -6.92 -32.74 -14.52
CA SER A 510 -6.03 -32.87 -13.38
C SER A 510 -6.50 -32.07 -12.18
N ARG A 511 -6.12 -32.52 -10.97
CA ARG A 511 -6.56 -31.89 -9.71
C ARG A 511 -6.20 -30.40 -9.66
N TYR A 512 -4.98 -30.04 -10.09
CA TYR A 512 -4.53 -28.65 -10.07
C TYR A 512 -5.31 -27.79 -11.06
N ARG A 513 -5.60 -28.30 -12.27
CA ARG A 513 -6.41 -27.59 -13.28
C ARG A 513 -7.85 -27.36 -12.81
N ARG A 514 -8.45 -28.31 -12.08
CA ARG A 514 -9.74 -28.13 -11.41
C ARG A 514 -9.67 -27.07 -10.30
N PHE A 515 -8.60 -27.05 -9.52
CA PHE A 515 -8.37 -26.02 -8.48
C PHE A 515 -8.24 -24.61 -9.08
N LEU A 516 -7.50 -24.45 -10.18
CA LEU A 516 -7.42 -23.18 -10.92
C LEU A 516 -8.77 -22.75 -11.51
N SER A 517 -9.54 -23.70 -12.04
CA SER A 517 -10.88 -23.43 -12.60
C SER A 517 -11.84 -22.93 -11.52
N ARG A 518 -11.90 -23.61 -10.37
CA ARG A 518 -12.67 -23.16 -9.20
C ARG A 518 -12.27 -21.75 -8.74
N THR A 519 -10.97 -21.45 -8.77
CA THR A 519 -10.45 -20.11 -8.44
C THR A 519 -10.98 -19.04 -9.41
N LYS A 520 -11.10 -19.37 -10.70
CA LYS A 520 -11.68 -18.49 -11.72
C LYS A 520 -13.18 -18.28 -11.52
N ASP A 521 -13.90 -19.30 -11.06
CA ASP A 521 -15.35 -19.22 -10.79
C ASP A 521 -15.64 -18.36 -9.57
N LEU A 522 -14.84 -18.50 -8.49
CA LEU A 522 -14.95 -17.64 -7.30
C LEU A 522 -14.80 -16.15 -7.64
N ARG A 523 -13.94 -15.81 -8.61
CA ARG A 523 -13.80 -14.44 -9.12
C ARG A 523 -15.08 -13.92 -9.80
N GLN A 524 -15.86 -14.79 -10.46
CA GLN A 524 -17.04 -14.40 -11.25
C GLN A 524 -18.31 -14.23 -10.42
N LEU A 525 -18.43 -14.93 -9.27
CA LEU A 525 -19.60 -14.87 -8.40
C LEU A 525 -19.96 -13.44 -7.92
N PHE A 526 -19.03 -12.50 -8.03
CA PHE A 526 -19.20 -11.08 -7.69
C PHE A 526 -20.03 -10.27 -8.69
N LEU A 527 -20.19 -10.74 -9.93
CA LEU A 527 -20.85 -9.96 -10.99
C LEU A 527 -22.35 -10.23 -11.10
N GLY A 528 -22.84 -11.36 -10.57
CA GLY A 528 -24.17 -11.89 -10.91
C GLY A 528 -25.30 -11.57 -9.93
N ARG A 529 -25.02 -11.21 -8.67
CA ARG A 529 -26.07 -10.92 -7.69
C ARG A 529 -26.07 -9.44 -7.34
N ARG A 530 -26.88 -8.64 -8.05
CA ARG A 530 -27.49 -7.43 -7.48
C ARG A 530 -28.46 -7.85 -6.37
N SER A 531 -27.98 -8.48 -5.30
CA SER A 531 -28.83 -8.62 -4.12
C SER A 531 -29.04 -7.21 -3.59
N ARG A 532 -30.31 -6.81 -3.45
CA ARG A 532 -30.69 -5.55 -2.79
C ARG A 532 -30.39 -5.54 -1.29
N GLN A 533 -29.60 -6.49 -0.79
CA GLN A 533 -29.22 -6.50 0.61
C GLN A 533 -28.04 -5.54 0.81
N PRO A 534 -28.16 -4.58 1.74
CA PRO A 534 -27.05 -3.72 2.11
C PRO A 534 -25.88 -4.59 2.59
N ILE A 535 -24.67 -4.23 2.16
CA ILE A 535 -23.41 -4.89 2.50
C ILE A 535 -23.23 -4.93 4.02
#